data_AF-A0A833G624-F1
#
_entry.id   AF-A0A833G624-F1
#
_cell.length_a   1.000
_cell.length_b   1.000
_cell.length_c   1.000
_cell.angle_alpha   90.00
_cell.angle_beta   90.00
_cell.angle_gamma   90.00
#
_symmetry.space_group_name_H-M   'P 1'
#
loop_
_entity.id
_entity.type
_entity.pdbx_description
1 polymer ?
#
loop_
_entity_poly.entity_id
_entity_poly.type
_entity_poly.pdbx_seq_one_letter_code
_entity_poly.pdbx_strand_id
1 'polypeptide(L)' 'LIHHMLGGLRHFVWDFGLGLTKPARDNLALANLVGSVALTAAVWAIGLAVR' A
#
# COMPACT_ATOMS: atom_id res chain seq x y z
N LEU A 1 -7.89 2.74 -6.93
CA LEU A 1 -8.14 3.52 -5.69
C LEU A 1 -7.21 3.08 -4.55
N ILE A 2 -7.32 1.86 -4.03
CA ILE A 2 -6.48 1.37 -2.91
C ILE A 2 -4.99 1.50 -3.22
N HIS A 3 -4.54 1.08 -4.40
CA HIS A 3 -3.13 1.21 -4.80
C HIS A 3 -2.63 2.65 -4.83
N HIS A 4 -3.47 3.57 -5.31
CA HIS A 4 -3.15 4.99 -5.36
C HIS A 4 -3.10 5.59 -3.95
N MET A 5 -4.04 5.21 -3.08
CA MET A 5 -4.08 5.63 -1.68
C MET A 5 -2.83 5.18 -0.91
N LEU A 6 -2.47 3.89 -1.01
CA LEU A 6 -1.24 3.37 -0.37
C LEU A 6 0.02 4.03 -0.95
N GLY A 7 0.03 4.31 -2.25
CA GLY A 7 1.09 5.09 -2.90
C GLY A 7 1.21 6.49 -2.29
N GLY A 8 0.09 7.17 -2.07
CA GLY A 8 0.02 8.45 -1.37
C GLY A 8 0.56 8.38 0.06
N LEU A 9 0.22 7.35 0.83
CA LEU A 9 0.77 7.15 2.18
C LEU A 9 2.29 6.93 2.17
N ARG A 10 2.82 6.20 1.17
CA ARG A 10 4.27 6.07 0.99
C ARG A 10 4.93 7.43 0.71
N HIS A 11 4.34 8.26 -0.14
CA HIS A 11 4.84 9.61 -0.40
C HIS A 11 4.78 10.48 0.86
N PHE A 12 3.70 10.38 1.64
CA PHE A 12 3.59 11.05 2.94
C PHE A 12 4.71 10.65 3.91
N VAL A 13 5.13 9.38 3.95
CA VAL A 13 6.30 8.95 4.73
C VAL A 13 7.59 9.61 4.23
N TRP A 14 7.75 9.71 2.90
CA TRP A 14 8.91 10.35 2.29
C TRP A 14 8.96 11.86 2.54
N ASP A 15 7.83 12.53 2.74
CA ASP A 15 7.76 13.97 3.06
C ASP A 15 8.42 14.29 4.42
N PHE A 16 8.49 13.32 5.35
CA PHE A 16 9.25 13.43 6.60
C PHE A 16 10.73 13.06 6.46
N GLY A 17 11.22 12.80 5.24
CA GLY A 17 12.59 12.33 4.99
C GLY A 17 12.84 10.88 5.42
N LEU A 18 11.79 10.11 5.73
CA LEU A 18 11.90 8.73 6.20
C LEU A 18 11.94 7.74 5.04
N GLY A 19 12.56 6.58 5.24
CA GLY A 19 12.52 5.47 4.28
C GLY A 19 13.23 5.73 2.95
N LEU A 20 14.19 6.67 2.91
CA LEU A 20 14.90 7.09 1.69
C LEU A 20 16.14 6.26 1.33
N THR A 21 16.59 5.36 2.21
CA THR A 21 17.66 4.42 1.84
C THR A 21 17.17 3.50 0.72
N LYS A 22 18.08 3.01 -0.13
CA LYS A 22 17.68 2.06 -1.20
C LYS A 22 16.85 0.87 -0.68
N PRO A 23 17.29 0.10 0.34
CA PRO A 23 16.49 -1.02 0.83
C PRO A 23 15.14 -0.58 1.40
N ALA A 24 15.07 0.57 2.09
CA ALA A 24 13.79 1.05 2.63
C ALA A 24 12.81 1.48 1.53
N ARG A 25 13.29 2.19 0.49
CA ARG A 25 12.46 2.59 -0.66
C ARG A 25 11.93 1.36 -1.41
N ASP A 26 12.78 0.37 -1.63
CA ASP A 26 12.42 -0.88 -2.32
C ASP A 26 11.37 -1.66 -1.49
N ASN A 27 11.57 -1.75 -0.18
CA ASN A 27 10.60 -2.38 0.73
C ASN A 27 9.26 -1.64 0.77
N LEU A 28 9.26 -0.31 0.81
CA LEU A 28 8.03 0.50 0.78
C LEU A 28 7.28 0.35 -0.55
N ALA A 29 8.00 0.22 -1.68
CA ALA A 29 7.40 -0.04 -2.97
C ALA A 29 6.77 -1.45 -3.02
N LEU A 30 7.45 -2.47 -2.50
CA LEU A 30 6.92 -3.82 -2.42
C LEU A 30 5.72 -3.92 -1.48
N ALA A 31 5.79 -3.28 -0.31
CA ALA A 31 4.69 -3.20 0.65
C ALA A 31 3.45 -2.52 0.04
N ASN A 32 3.65 -1.45 -0.73
CA ASN A 32 2.57 -0.82 -1.48
C ASN A 32 1.90 -1.80 -2.45
N LEU A 33 2.67 -2.54 -3.24
CA LEU A 33 2.13 -3.52 -4.19
C LEU A 33 1.39 -4.66 -3.49
N VAL A 34 2.04 -5.35 -2.55
CA VAL A 34 1.47 -6.50 -1.82
C VAL A 34 0.25 -6.07 -1.02
N GLY A 35 0.34 -4.97 -0.27
CA GLY A 35 -0.77 -4.42 0.51
C GLY A 35 -1.96 -4.04 -0.38
N SER A 36 -1.72 -3.49 -1.56
CA SER A 36 -2.80 -3.16 -2.51
C SER A 36 -3.57 -4.39 -2.97
N VAL A 37 -2.86 -5.46 -3.34
CA VAL A 37 -3.48 -6.71 -3.80
C VAL A 37 -4.26 -7.36 -2.66
N ALA A 38 -3.65 -7.46 -1.48
CA ALA A 38 -4.27 -8.06 -0.30
C ALA A 38 -5.56 -7.32 0.12
N LEU A 39 -5.50 -5.99 0.23
CA LEU A 39 -6.67 -5.18 0.60
C LEU A 39 -7.77 -5.23 -0.46
N THR A 40 -7.40 -5.25 -1.74
CA THR A 40 -8.39 -5.40 -2.82
C THR A 40 -9.12 -6.72 -2.70
N ALA A 41 -8.38 -7.83 -2.53
CA ALA A 41 -8.98 -9.15 -2.34
C ALA A 41 -9.87 -9.21 -1.09
N ALA A 42 -9.42 -8.62 0.03
CA ALA A 42 -10.18 -8.56 1.27
C ALA A 42 -11.52 -7.81 1.10
N VAL A 43 -11.51 -6.64 0.45
CA VAL A 43 -12.74 -5.87 0.18
C VAL A 43 -13.75 -6.69 -0.61
N TRP A 44 -13.30 -7.41 -1.64
CA TRP A 44 -14.17 -8.28 -2.43
C TRP A 44 -14.68 -9.48 -1.64
N ALA A 45 -13.82 -10.13 -0.86
CA ALA A 45 -14.21 -11.25 0.01
C ALA A 45 -15.30 -10.82 1.01
N ILE A 46 -15.13 -9.66 1.65
CA ILE A 46 -16.12 -9.09 2.56
C ILE A 46 -17.41 -8.78 1.80
N GLY A 47 -17.34 -8.07 0.67
CA GLY A 47 -18.51 -7.73 -0.13
C GLY A 47 -19.31 -8.94 -0.61
N LEU A 48 -18.63 -10.05 -0.93
CA LEU A 48 -19.29 -11.32 -1.28
C LEU A 48 -19.90 -12.03 -0.07
N ALA A 49 -19.30 -11.90 1.11
CA ALA A 49 -19.78 -12.52 2.35
C ALA A 49 -20.97 -11.79 2.99
N VAL A 50 -21.10 -10.48 2.75
CA VAL A 50 -22.21 -9.66 3.28
C VAL A 50 -23.34 -9.40 2.28
N ARG A 51 -23.19 -9.89 1.05
CA ARG A 51 -24.21 -9.90 0.00
C ARG A 51 -25.25 -10.97 0.30
#